data_AF-A0A803XM60-F1
#
_entry.id   AF-A0A803XM60-F1
#
_cell.length_a   1.000
_cell.length_b   1.000
_cell.length_c   1.000
_cell.angle_alpha   90.00
_cell.angle_beta   90.00
_cell.angle_gamma   90.00
#
_symmetry.space_group_name_H-M   'P 1'
#
loop_
_entity.id
_entity.type
_entity.pdbx_description
1 polymer ?
#
loop_
_entity_poly.entity_id
_entity_poly.type
_entity_poly.pdbx_seq_one_letter_code
_entity_poly.pdbx_strand_id
1 'polypeptide(L)'
;SGGEATAITAGYSGLRQALSAYGEDEGKADALDALQHALGCCGVESYRDWLASPWALQQNASVPLSCCRARRGCPLSSTGAHGLHPEGCFGKVSAFVSSNMFCVATAALGLAVLQVVGIVLACLMAARVPARVTAPH
;
A
#
# COMPACT_ATOMS: atom_id res chain seq x y z
N SER A 1 -16.00 -0.11 15.89
CA SER A 1 -15.11 -1.19 16.35
C SER A 1 -15.01 -2.38 15.39
N GLY A 2 -16.10 -2.82 14.72
CA GLY A 2 -16.04 -4.01 13.84
C GLY A 2 -15.32 -3.82 12.50
N GLY A 3 -15.34 -2.63 11.90
CA GLY A 3 -14.75 -2.38 10.57
C GLY A 3 -13.22 -2.24 10.54
N GLU A 4 -12.60 -1.94 11.67
CA GLU A 4 -11.14 -1.77 11.75
C GLU A 4 -10.43 -3.13 11.78
N ALA A 5 -10.97 -4.08 12.56
CA ALA A 5 -10.47 -5.45 12.61
C ALA A 5 -10.61 -6.20 11.27
N THR A 6 -11.68 -5.93 10.50
CA THR A 6 -11.86 -6.54 9.17
C THR A 6 -10.87 -6.00 8.15
N ALA A 7 -10.57 -4.70 8.16
CA ALA A 7 -9.59 -4.10 7.26
C ALA A 7 -8.16 -4.62 7.54
N ILE A 8 -7.79 -4.74 8.82
CA ILE A 8 -6.51 -5.30 9.26
C ILE A 8 -6.38 -6.76 8.78
N THR A 9 -7.42 -7.57 8.97
CA THR A 9 -7.43 -8.97 8.53
C THR A 9 -7.38 -9.10 7.00
N ALA A 10 -8.09 -8.21 6.29
CA ALA A 10 -8.07 -8.17 4.83
C ALA A 10 -6.66 -7.83 4.31
N GLY A 11 -5.98 -6.84 4.91
CA GLY A 11 -4.60 -6.49 4.57
C GLY A 11 -3.63 -7.66 4.77
N TYR A 12 -3.73 -8.38 5.89
CA TYR A 12 -2.92 -9.58 6.13
C TYR A 12 -3.16 -10.65 5.07
N SER A 13 -4.44 -10.95 4.78
CA SER A 13 -4.81 -11.97 3.81
C SER A 13 -4.36 -11.62 2.39
N GLY A 14 -4.43 -10.33 2.01
CA GLY A 14 -3.97 -9.84 0.71
C GLY A 14 -2.47 -10.02 0.52
N LEU A 15 -1.67 -9.69 1.53
CA LEU A 15 -0.21 -9.91 1.51
C LEU A 15 0.13 -11.40 1.41
N ARG A 16 -0.57 -12.24 2.17
CA ARG A 16 -0.37 -13.69 2.15
C ARG A 16 -0.75 -14.29 0.80
N GLN A 17 -1.81 -13.78 0.16
CA GLN A 17 -2.21 -14.18 -1.18
C GLN A 17 -1.18 -13.76 -2.22
N ALA A 18 -0.67 -12.52 -2.16
CA ALA A 18 0.39 -12.05 -3.05
C ALA A 18 1.66 -12.90 -2.93
N LEU A 19 2.08 -13.22 -1.70
CA LEU A 19 3.21 -14.11 -1.45
C LEU A 19 2.99 -15.52 -2.05
N SER A 20 1.80 -16.09 -1.90
CA SER A 20 1.49 -17.43 -2.43
C SER A 20 1.43 -17.47 -3.95
N ALA A 21 1.03 -16.37 -4.59
CA ALA A 21 0.87 -16.25 -6.03
C ALA A 21 2.10 -15.61 -6.71
N TYR A 22 3.17 -15.35 -5.97
CA TYR A 22 4.32 -14.59 -6.45
C TYR A 22 4.97 -15.16 -7.72
N GLY A 23 4.99 -16.50 -7.87
CA GLY A 23 5.54 -17.15 -9.06
C GLY A 23 4.59 -17.27 -10.24
N GLU A 24 3.31 -16.98 -10.06
CA GLU A 24 2.25 -17.26 -11.04
C GLU A 24 1.61 -15.97 -11.58
N ASP A 25 1.66 -14.89 -10.79
CA ASP A 25 1.01 -13.61 -11.08
C ASP A 25 2.03 -12.48 -10.97
N GLU A 26 2.56 -12.06 -12.12
CA GLU A 26 3.54 -10.98 -12.24
C GLU A 26 3.05 -9.66 -11.60
N GLY A 27 1.74 -9.36 -11.69
CA GLY A 27 1.19 -8.15 -11.08
C GLY A 27 1.25 -8.20 -9.56
N LYS A 28 1.01 -9.36 -8.96
CA LYS A 28 1.19 -9.56 -7.51
C LYS A 28 2.67 -9.60 -7.11
N ALA A 29 3.53 -10.15 -7.97
CA ALA A 29 4.96 -10.17 -7.75
C ALA A 29 5.53 -8.75 -7.70
N ASP A 30 5.25 -7.94 -8.73
CA ASP A 30 5.67 -6.54 -8.84
C ASP A 30 5.15 -5.70 -7.67
N ALA A 31 3.88 -5.89 -7.29
CA ALA A 31 3.29 -5.18 -6.17
C ALA A 31 3.97 -5.53 -4.83
N LEU A 32 4.26 -6.81 -4.59
CA LEU A 32 4.94 -7.26 -3.38
C LEU A 32 6.40 -6.79 -3.35
N ASP A 33 7.10 -6.81 -4.48
CA ASP A 33 8.48 -6.35 -4.60
C ASP A 33 8.60 -4.85 -4.41
N ALA A 34 7.70 -4.08 -5.01
CA ALA A 34 7.63 -2.63 -4.82
C ALA A 34 7.39 -2.29 -3.35
N LEU A 35 6.50 -3.05 -2.67
CA LEU A 35 6.23 -2.86 -1.26
C LEU A 35 7.44 -3.15 -0.38
N GLN A 36 8.12 -4.28 -0.65
CA GLN A 36 9.33 -4.69 0.08
C GLN A 36 10.44 -3.67 -0.05
N HIS A 37 10.67 -3.15 -1.26
CA HIS A 37 11.66 -2.10 -1.49
C HIS A 37 11.25 -0.75 -0.86
N ALA A 38 9.98 -0.35 -0.98
CA ALA A 38 9.51 0.95 -0.49
C ALA A 38 9.52 1.05 1.04
N LEU A 39 9.15 -0.03 1.73
CA LEU A 39 9.03 -0.04 3.19
C LEU A 39 10.21 -0.72 3.90
N GLY A 40 11.13 -1.33 3.15
CA GLY A 40 12.26 -2.07 3.70
C GLY A 40 11.79 -3.24 4.58
N CYS A 41 10.93 -4.08 4.02
CA CYS A 41 10.34 -5.25 4.67
C CYS A 41 10.56 -6.51 3.82
N CYS A 42 10.35 -7.70 4.39
CA CYS A 42 10.44 -8.97 3.67
C CYS A 42 9.43 -9.99 4.20
N GLY A 43 8.67 -10.60 3.30
CA GLY A 43 7.58 -11.52 3.67
C GLY A 43 6.36 -10.81 4.28
N VAL A 44 5.44 -11.57 4.87
CA VAL A 44 4.22 -11.03 5.49
C VAL A 44 4.51 -10.61 6.93
N GLU A 45 5.00 -11.53 7.75
CA GLU A 45 5.42 -11.34 9.14
C GLU A 45 6.93 -11.41 9.28
N SER A 46 7.60 -12.17 8.42
CA SER A 46 9.06 -12.29 8.40
C SER A 46 9.57 -12.81 7.05
N TYR A 47 10.86 -12.61 6.77
CA TYR A 47 11.52 -13.20 5.60
C TYR A 47 11.34 -14.73 5.50
N ARG A 48 11.08 -15.40 6.64
CA ARG A 48 10.85 -16.84 6.73
C ARG A 48 9.58 -17.28 6.00
N ASP A 49 8.62 -16.39 5.76
CA ASP A 49 7.39 -16.73 5.04
C ASP A 49 7.67 -17.20 3.61
N TRP A 50 8.78 -16.73 3.03
CA TRP A 50 9.28 -17.22 1.74
C TRP A 50 9.60 -18.71 1.77
N LEU A 51 10.10 -19.26 2.88
CA LEU A 51 10.44 -20.68 2.98
C LEU A 51 9.21 -21.60 2.78
N ALA A 52 8.01 -21.07 3.03
CA ALA A 52 6.75 -21.78 2.83
C ALA A 52 6.07 -21.43 1.50
N SER A 53 6.64 -20.54 0.68
CA SER A 53 6.02 -20.11 -0.58
C SER A 53 6.30 -21.12 -1.70
N PRO A 54 5.34 -21.35 -2.63
CA PRO A 54 5.54 -22.23 -3.77
C PRO A 54 6.72 -21.82 -4.65
N TRP A 55 6.93 -20.50 -4.80
CA TRP A 55 8.02 -19.94 -5.59
C TRP A 55 9.39 -20.28 -5.01
N ALA A 56 9.56 -20.19 -3.69
CA ALA A 56 10.85 -20.49 -3.06
C ALA A 56 11.25 -21.97 -3.19
N LEU A 57 10.27 -22.89 -3.25
CA LEU A 57 10.53 -24.30 -3.50
C LEU A 57 11.22 -24.54 -4.86
N GLN A 58 10.88 -23.75 -5.87
CA GLN A 58 11.53 -23.80 -7.19
C GLN A 58 12.91 -23.13 -7.19
N GLN A 59 13.14 -22.21 -6.25
CA GLN A 59 14.31 -21.33 -6.22
C GLN A 59 15.27 -21.67 -5.08
N ASN A 60 15.35 -22.95 -4.66
CA ASN A 60 16.24 -23.44 -3.60
C ASN A 60 16.08 -22.71 -2.26
N ALA A 61 14.83 -22.51 -1.82
CA ALA A 61 14.49 -21.86 -0.55
C ALA A 61 15.06 -20.42 -0.44
N SER A 62 15.04 -19.68 -1.55
CA SER A 62 15.52 -18.30 -1.61
C SER A 62 14.42 -17.26 -1.40
N VAL A 63 14.86 -16.00 -1.30
CA VAL A 63 14.00 -14.81 -1.23
C VAL A 63 14.20 -13.98 -2.51
N PRO A 64 13.23 -13.14 -2.90
CA PRO A 64 13.44 -12.21 -4.01
C PRO A 64 14.44 -11.11 -3.66
N LEU A 65 14.98 -10.46 -4.69
CA LEU A 65 15.96 -9.38 -4.57
C LEU A 65 15.42 -8.14 -3.85
N SER A 66 14.11 -7.92 -3.91
CA SER A 66 13.37 -6.86 -3.20
C SER A 66 13.47 -6.97 -1.69
N CYS A 67 13.73 -8.17 -1.14
CA CYS A 67 14.00 -8.38 0.29
C CYS A 67 15.39 -7.92 0.75
N CYS A 68 16.27 -7.52 -0.17
CA CYS A 68 17.63 -7.12 0.14
C CYS A 68 17.76 -5.67 0.54
N ARG A 69 18.48 -5.42 1.64
CA ARG A 69 18.77 -4.07 2.13
C ARG A 69 19.76 -3.31 1.24
N ALA A 70 20.57 -4.04 0.46
CA ALA A 70 21.56 -3.47 -0.46
C ALA A 70 21.33 -3.99 -1.89
N ARG A 71 21.51 -3.12 -2.89
CA ARG A 71 21.32 -3.42 -4.32
C ARG A 71 22.30 -4.42 -4.92
N ARG A 72 23.36 -4.81 -4.19
CA ARG A 72 24.32 -5.81 -4.65
C ARG A 72 24.16 -7.10 -3.84
N GLY A 73 23.48 -8.06 -4.47
CA GLY A 73 23.44 -9.48 -4.11
C GLY A 73 23.19 -9.78 -2.63
N CYS A 74 21.98 -10.23 -2.26
CA CYS A 74 21.89 -11.10 -1.10
C CYS A 74 22.31 -12.50 -1.54
N PRO A 75 23.49 -13.00 -1.14
CA PRO A 75 23.60 -14.42 -0.94
C PRO A 75 22.68 -14.77 0.25
N LEU A 76 21.84 -15.80 0.13
CA LEU A 76 21.50 -16.59 1.32
C LEU A 76 22.79 -17.27 1.76
N SER A 77 23.72 -16.53 2.35
CA SER A 77 24.86 -17.16 3.01
C SER A 77 24.29 -18.01 4.14
N SER A 78 24.81 -19.23 4.26
CA SER A 78 24.46 -20.27 5.24
C SER A 78 24.55 -19.81 6.71
N THR A 79 24.98 -18.56 6.95
CA THR A 79 25.23 -17.94 8.25
C THR A 79 24.18 -16.89 8.66
N GLY A 80 23.08 -16.72 7.92
CA GLY A 80 21.87 -16.04 8.42
C GLY A 80 21.43 -14.80 7.64
N ALA A 81 20.40 -14.11 8.16
CA ALA A 81 19.67 -12.99 7.56
C ALA A 81 20.48 -11.68 7.39
N HIS A 82 21.81 -11.77 7.38
CA HIS A 82 22.72 -10.63 7.20
C HIS A 82 22.61 -10.10 5.77
N GLY A 83 21.77 -9.07 5.60
CA GLY A 83 21.53 -8.41 4.31
C GLY A 83 20.06 -8.33 3.93
N LEU A 84 19.18 -9.06 4.62
CA LEU A 84 17.74 -8.99 4.41
C LEU A 84 17.07 -7.93 5.30
N HIS A 85 15.88 -7.51 4.89
CA HIS A 85 14.94 -6.85 5.78
C HIS A 85 14.39 -7.87 6.80
N PRO A 86 14.62 -7.69 8.11
CA PRO A 86 14.21 -8.67 9.12
C PRO A 86 12.72 -8.60 9.46
N GLU A 87 12.09 -7.45 9.20
CA GLU A 87 10.69 -7.16 9.54
C GLU A 87 9.75 -7.57 8.40
N GLY A 88 8.59 -8.12 8.75
CA GLY A 88 7.51 -8.42 7.81
C GLY A 88 6.78 -7.19 7.30
N CYS A 89 6.22 -7.30 6.09
CA CYS A 89 5.55 -6.17 5.45
C CYS A 89 4.23 -5.80 6.10
N PHE A 90 3.53 -6.72 6.76
CA PHE A 90 2.25 -6.40 7.39
C PHE A 90 2.39 -5.34 8.50
N GLY A 91 3.36 -5.53 9.40
CA GLY A 91 3.65 -4.56 10.45
C GLY A 91 4.10 -3.21 9.90
N LYS A 92 4.96 -3.23 8.87
CA LYS A 92 5.45 -2.01 8.21
C LYS A 92 4.36 -1.24 7.49
N VAL A 93 3.47 -1.93 6.76
CA VAL A 93 2.31 -1.33 6.10
C VAL A 93 1.37 -0.73 7.14
N SER A 94 1.05 -1.46 8.20
CA SER A 94 0.19 -0.96 9.27
C SER A 94 0.77 0.30 9.90
N ALA A 95 2.05 0.30 10.26
CA ALA A 95 2.74 1.46 10.81
C ALA A 95 2.78 2.65 9.83
N PHE A 96 3.04 2.38 8.55
CA PHE A 96 3.05 3.39 7.49
C PHE A 96 1.68 4.04 7.32
N VAL A 97 0.62 3.24 7.23
CA VAL A 97 -0.76 3.74 7.11
C VAL A 97 -1.13 4.55 8.33
N SER A 98 -0.92 4.03 9.55
CA SER A 98 -1.25 4.74 10.78
C SER A 98 -0.49 6.06 10.93
N SER A 99 0.79 6.10 10.55
CA SER A 99 1.62 7.32 10.66
C SER A 99 1.24 8.40 9.65
N ASN A 100 0.73 8.02 8.46
CA ASN A 100 0.38 8.96 7.40
C ASN A 100 -1.13 9.27 7.33
N MET A 101 -1.96 8.53 8.06
CA MET A 101 -3.42 8.70 8.06
C MET A 101 -3.85 10.11 8.45
N PHE A 102 -3.12 10.76 9.36
CA PHE A 102 -3.42 12.13 9.75
C PHE A 102 -3.33 13.10 8.55
N CYS A 103 -2.24 13.03 7.78
CA CYS A 103 -2.06 13.87 6.59
C CYS A 103 -3.16 13.65 5.56
N VAL A 104 -3.55 12.39 5.31
CA VAL A 104 -4.63 12.04 4.37
C VAL A 104 -5.96 12.58 4.85
N ALA A 105 -6.29 12.41 6.14
CA ALA A 105 -7.53 12.90 6.73
C ALA A 105 -7.63 14.43 6.64
N THR A 106 -6.55 15.15 6.93
CA THR A 106 -6.50 16.61 6.82
C THR A 106 -6.64 17.07 5.37
N ALA A 107 -5.94 16.44 4.42
CA ALA A 107 -6.06 16.77 3.00
C ALA A 107 -7.50 16.56 2.48
N ALA A 108 -8.12 15.44 2.84
CA ALA A 108 -9.51 15.13 2.47
C ALA A 108 -10.49 16.16 3.04
N LEU A 109 -10.33 16.54 4.31
CA LEU A 109 -11.15 17.57 4.94
C LEU A 109 -10.96 18.94 4.27
N GLY A 110 -9.72 19.32 3.96
CA GLY A 110 -9.42 20.58 3.25
C GLY A 110 -10.09 20.63 1.88
N LEU A 111 -10.04 19.54 1.12
CA LEU A 111 -10.73 19.43 -0.16
C LEU A 111 -12.25 19.52 -0.01
N ALA A 112 -12.84 18.89 1.00
CA ALA A 112 -14.27 18.97 1.26
C ALA A 112 -14.72 20.42 1.57
N VAL A 113 -13.95 21.14 2.40
CA VAL A 113 -14.24 22.56 2.69
C VAL A 113 -14.14 23.41 1.44
N LEU A 114 -13.10 23.22 0.63
CA LEU A 114 -12.93 23.95 -0.63
C LEU A 114 -14.10 23.72 -1.59
N GLN A 115 -14.59 22.47 -1.69
CA GLN A 115 -15.76 22.14 -2.51
C GLN A 115 -17.02 22.87 -2.02
N VAL A 116 -17.28 22.88 -0.70
CA VAL A 116 -18.45 23.58 -0.13
C VAL A 116 -18.38 25.08 -0.42
N VAL A 117 -17.21 25.69 -0.24
CA VAL A 117 -17.01 27.12 -0.56
C VAL A 117 -17.27 27.39 -2.04
N GLY A 118 -16.76 26.54 -2.94
CA GLY A 118 -17.02 26.64 -4.37
C GLY A 118 -18.50 26.58 -4.73
N ILE A 119 -19.25 25.66 -4.12
CA ILE A 119 -20.69 25.52 -4.33
C ILE A 119 -21.42 26.79 -3.85
N VAL A 120 -21.12 27.28 -2.64
CA VAL A 120 -21.74 28.49 -2.09
C VAL A 120 -21.48 29.69 -2.99
N LEU A 121 -20.24 29.89 -3.43
CA LEU A 121 -19.88 30.98 -4.34
C LEU A 121 -20.60 30.87 -5.69
N ALA A 122 -20.69 29.67 -6.28
CA ALA A 122 -21.42 29.45 -7.53
C ALA A 122 -22.91 29.79 -7.39
N CYS A 123 -23.54 29.37 -6.29
CA CYS A 123 -24.94 29.71 -6.00
C CYS A 123 -25.15 31.22 -5.82
N LEU A 124 -24.25 31.89 -5.09
CA LEU A 124 -24.31 33.35 -4.90
C LEU A 124 -24.16 34.08 -6.23
N MET A 125 -23.21 33.66 -7.07
CA MET A 125 -23.03 34.25 -8.41
C MET A 125 -24.26 34.04 -9.28
N ALA A 126 -24.82 32.83 -9.33
CA ALA A 126 -26.04 32.54 -10.08
C ALA A 126 -27.23 33.40 -9.63
N ALA A 127 -27.39 33.61 -8.32
CA ALA A 127 -28.43 34.48 -7.77
C ALA A 127 -28.24 35.98 -8.11
N ARG A 128 -27.01 36.39 -8.45
CA ARG A 128 -26.68 37.78 -8.82
C ARG A 128 -26.69 38.01 -10.33
N VAL A 129 -26.73 36.96 -11.16
CA VAL A 129 -26.95 37.11 -12.60
C VAL A 129 -28.39 37.57 -12.82
N PRO A 130 -28.63 38.78 -13.37
CA PRO A 130 -29.98 39.20 -13.73
C PRO A 130 -30.50 38.24 -14.81
N ALA A 131 -31.75 37.79 -14.68
CA ALA A 131 -32.44 36.88 -15.62
C ALA A 131 -32.71 37.53 -17.00
N ARG A 132 -31.70 38.13 -17.65
CA ARG A 132 -31.80 38.72 -18.99
C ARG A 132 -31.49 37.72 -20.12
N VAL A 133 -31.26 36.44 -19.82
CA VAL A 133 -30.87 35.42 -20.83
C VAL A 133 -31.86 34.25 -20.95
N THR A 134 -32.87 34.13 -20.08
CA THR A 134 -34.01 33.20 -20.27
C THR A 134 -35.30 33.97 -20.53
N ALA A 135 -35.31 34.78 -21.58
CA ALA A 135 -36.55 35.02 -22.31
C ALA A 135 -36.53 34.05 -23.50
N PRO A 136 -37.40 33.02 -23.53
CA PRO A 136 -37.58 32.24 -24.76
C PRO A 136 -38.22 33.18 -25.79
N HIS A 137 -37.55 33.34 -26.93
CA HIS A 137 -38.21 33.75 -28.16
C HIS A 137 -38.85 32.52 -28.81
#